data_AF-A0A532D7K5-F1
#
_entry.id   AF-A0A532D7K5-F1
#
_cell.length_a   1.000
_cell.length_b   1.000
_cell.length_c   1.000
_cell.angle_alpha   90.00
_cell.angle_beta   90.00
_cell.angle_gamma   90.00
#
_symmetry.space_group_name_H-M   'P 1'
#
loop_
_entity.id
_entity.type
_entity.pdbx_description
1 polymer ?
#
loop_
_entity_poly.entity_id
_entity_poly.type
_entity_poly.pdbx_seq_one_letter_code
_entity_poly.pdbx_strand_id
1 'polypeptide(L)'
;MNVAAQAPADSSKKRGNILAVIVIILALVVIGGVFSSLANTPSCPGELIGAWTTTAQGYEDKVLLITKKGLAFNSGEGTAEGQAVLRLEAIPDGPRTLYTIVYGASRGDEQVLSFHYHPREQTITFKTQSRLVWTRKTVYS
;
A
#
# COMPACT_ATOMS: atom_id res chain seq x y z
N MET A 1 -9.75 8.14 -78.51
CA MET A 1 -8.78 8.55 -77.46
C MET A 1 -9.39 9.70 -76.68
N ASN A 2 -9.54 9.55 -75.35
CA ASN A 2 -9.20 10.57 -74.34
C ASN A 2 -9.54 10.03 -72.94
N VAL A 3 -8.50 9.85 -72.14
CA VAL A 3 -8.56 9.53 -70.71
C VAL A 3 -8.54 10.87 -69.97
N ALA A 4 -9.61 11.20 -69.25
CA ALA A 4 -9.63 12.33 -68.35
C ALA A 4 -8.93 11.92 -67.04
N ALA A 5 -7.79 12.55 -66.74
CA ALA A 5 -7.05 12.37 -65.50
C ALA A 5 -7.76 13.10 -64.35
N GLN A 6 -8.10 12.37 -63.29
CA GLN A 6 -8.56 12.93 -62.02
C GLN A 6 -7.37 13.57 -61.30
N ALA A 7 -7.48 14.85 -60.93
CA ALA A 7 -6.48 15.53 -60.09
C ALA A 7 -6.43 14.90 -58.68
N PRO A 8 -5.25 14.71 -58.07
CA PRO A 8 -5.16 14.17 -56.72
C PRO A 8 -5.56 15.24 -55.69
N ALA A 9 -6.58 14.91 -54.91
CA ALA A 9 -7.09 15.74 -53.81
C ALA A 9 -6.00 15.99 -52.74
N ASP A 10 -6.03 17.22 -52.23
CA ASP A 10 -5.25 17.76 -51.12
C ASP A 10 -5.12 16.79 -49.92
N SER A 11 -4.01 16.04 -49.91
CA SER A 11 -3.71 15.04 -48.87
C SER A 11 -2.62 15.49 -47.89
N SER A 12 -2.01 16.67 -48.11
CA SER A 12 -0.89 17.16 -47.30
C SER A 12 -1.38 17.75 -45.97
N LYS A 13 -2.48 18.52 -46.01
CA LYS A 13 -3.07 19.17 -44.84
C LYS A 13 -3.60 18.18 -43.80
N LYS A 14 -4.14 17.05 -44.28
CA LYS A 14 -4.64 15.95 -43.43
C LYS A 14 -3.52 15.22 -42.69
N ARG A 15 -2.36 15.03 -43.35
CA ARG A 15 -1.20 14.34 -42.77
C ARG A 15 -0.51 15.18 -41.67
N GLY A 16 -0.39 16.49 -41.87
CA GLY A 16 0.15 17.41 -40.86
C GLY A 16 -0.69 17.44 -39.57
N ASN A 17 -2.03 17.47 -39.71
CA ASN A 17 -2.94 17.48 -38.57
C ASN A 17 -2.92 16.14 -37.80
N ILE A 18 -2.79 15.02 -38.51
CA ILE A 18 -2.69 13.69 -37.87
C ILE A 18 -1.38 13.56 -37.09
N LEU A 19 -0.26 14.01 -37.66
CA LEU A 19 1.04 14.00 -36.97
C LEU A 19 1.02 14.89 -35.72
N ALA A 20 0.43 16.08 -35.80
CA ALA A 20 0.28 16.97 -34.66
C ALA A 20 -0.59 16.35 -33.54
N VAL A 21 -1.69 15.68 -33.89
CA VAL A 21 -2.56 14.98 -32.92
C VAL A 21 -1.82 13.82 -32.25
N ILE A 22 -1.04 13.04 -33.00
CA ILE A 22 -0.25 11.94 -32.43
C ILE A 22 0.79 12.46 -31.43
N VAL A 23 1.47 13.57 -31.74
CA VAL A 23 2.45 14.20 -30.83
C VAL A 23 1.78 14.71 -29.55
N ILE A 24 0.58 15.29 -29.64
CA ILE A 24 -0.17 15.76 -28.47
C ILE A 24 -0.60 14.58 -27.58
N ILE A 25 -1.08 13.48 -28.17
CA ILE A 25 -1.46 12.27 -27.43
C ILE A 25 -0.23 11.66 -26.74
N LEU A 26 0.91 11.57 -27.43
CA LEU A 26 2.16 11.09 -26.84
C LEU A 26 2.63 11.98 -25.69
N ALA A 27 2.55 13.31 -25.82
CA ALA A 27 2.90 14.23 -24.76
C ALA A 27 1.97 14.08 -23.54
N LEU A 28 0.66 13.89 -23.75
CA LEU A 28 -0.31 13.67 -22.68
C LEU A 28 -0.11 12.32 -21.97
N VAL A 29 0.31 11.27 -22.67
CA VAL A 29 0.65 9.97 -22.07
C VAL A 29 1.92 10.07 -21.22
N VAL A 30 2.95 10.81 -21.68
CA VAL A 30 4.17 11.04 -20.89
C VAL A 30 3.86 11.87 -19.65
N ILE A 31 3.05 12.92 -19.75
CA ILE A 31 2.65 13.74 -18.60
C ILE A 31 1.77 12.94 -17.62
N GLY A 32 0.82 12.13 -18.12
CA GLY A 32 -0.03 11.28 -17.30
C GLY A 32 0.71 10.14 -16.59
N GLY A 33 1.72 9.54 -17.24
CA GLY A 33 2.54 8.48 -16.65
C GLY A 33 3.50 8.95 -15.56
N VAL A 34 3.95 10.21 -15.62
CA VAL A 34 4.88 10.79 -14.63
C VAL A 34 4.17 11.15 -13.31
N PHE A 35 2.87 11.44 -13.34
CA PHE A 35 2.11 11.78 -12.12
C PHE A 35 1.72 10.57 -11.24
N SER A 36 1.76 9.34 -11.77
CA SER A 36 1.48 8.11 -11.00
C SER A 36 2.61 7.69 -10.05
N SER A 37 3.76 8.38 -10.06
CA SER A 37 4.93 8.07 -9.22
C SER A 37 5.17 9.08 -8.10
N LEU A 38 4.13 9.80 -7.64
CA LEU A 38 4.26 10.54 -6.38
C LEU A 38 4.26 9.52 -5.24
N ALA A 39 5.47 9.08 -4.90
CA ALA A 39 5.78 8.12 -3.86
C ALA A 39 5.33 8.65 -2.49
N ASN A 40 4.05 8.51 -2.18
CA ASN A 40 3.58 8.55 -0.81
C ASN A 40 4.13 7.31 -0.12
N THR A 41 5.24 7.47 0.60
CA THR A 41 5.74 6.43 1.51
C THR A 41 4.57 5.99 2.40
N PRO A 42 4.20 4.70 2.38
CA PRO A 42 3.03 4.24 3.10
C PRO A 42 3.20 4.52 4.59
N SER A 43 2.15 5.07 5.19
CA SER A 43 2.11 5.44 6.59
C SER A 43 1.00 4.66 7.27
N CYS A 44 1.31 4.00 8.38
CA CYS A 44 0.31 3.36 9.22
C CYS A 44 -0.67 4.41 9.80
N PRO A 45 -1.98 4.10 9.82
CA PRO A 45 -3.00 4.89 10.50
C PRO A 45 -2.70 5.06 11.98
N GLY A 46 -3.10 6.20 12.55
CA GLY A 46 -2.80 6.55 13.94
C GLY A 46 -3.39 5.57 14.96
N GLU A 47 -4.54 4.95 14.65
CA GLU A 47 -5.16 3.96 15.52
C GLU A 47 -4.29 2.70 15.71
N LEU A 48 -3.50 2.33 14.71
CA LEU A 48 -2.64 1.15 14.74
C LEU A 48 -1.31 1.40 15.45
N ILE A 49 -0.84 2.65 15.48
CA ILE A 49 0.46 3.02 16.05
C ILE A 49 0.46 2.73 17.55
N GLY A 50 1.40 1.89 17.99
CA GLY A 50 1.56 1.51 19.39
C GLY A 50 2.19 0.13 19.58
N ALA A 51 2.42 -0.20 20.84
CA ALA A 51 2.78 -1.55 21.25
C ALA A 51 1.50 -2.35 21.56
N TRP A 52 1.45 -3.57 21.04
CA TRP A 52 0.35 -4.50 21.20
C TRP A 52 0.86 -5.78 21.84
N THR A 53 0.14 -6.26 22.84
CA THR A 53 0.49 -7.43 23.66
C THR A 53 -0.69 -8.38 23.72
N THR A 54 -0.44 -9.64 24.08
CA THR A 54 -1.48 -10.65 24.23
C THR A 54 -1.31 -11.34 25.58
N THR A 55 -2.42 -11.76 26.18
CA THR A 55 -2.42 -12.58 27.40
C THR A 55 -2.48 -14.08 27.09
N ALA A 56 -2.47 -14.45 25.80
CA ALA A 56 -2.47 -15.84 25.39
C ALA A 56 -1.21 -16.57 25.86
N GLN A 57 -1.41 -17.78 26.38
CA GLN A 57 -0.33 -18.62 26.89
C GLN A 57 0.73 -18.90 25.81
N GLY A 58 2.00 -18.72 26.15
CA GLY A 58 3.15 -18.89 25.25
C GLY A 58 3.51 -17.64 24.43
N TYR A 59 2.81 -16.51 24.64
CA TYR A 59 3.05 -15.23 23.98
C TYR A 59 3.25 -14.07 24.96
N GLU A 60 3.46 -14.35 26.24
CA GLU A 60 3.48 -13.38 27.33
C GLU A 60 4.54 -12.29 27.13
N ASP A 61 5.69 -12.65 26.57
CA ASP A 61 6.81 -11.73 26.29
C ASP A 61 6.82 -11.20 24.84
N LYS A 62 5.77 -11.50 24.06
CA LYS A 62 5.68 -11.10 22.65
C LYS A 62 5.00 -9.74 22.55
N VAL A 63 5.65 -8.84 21.83
CA VAL A 63 5.14 -7.51 21.55
C VAL A 63 5.10 -7.29 20.05
N LEU A 64 3.93 -6.92 19.55
CA LEU A 64 3.77 -6.37 18.21
C LEU A 64 3.87 -4.85 18.29
N LEU A 65 4.95 -4.29 17.75
CA LEU A 65 5.15 -2.84 17.68
C LEU A 65 4.80 -2.35 16.27
N ILE A 66 3.79 -1.49 16.17
CA ILE A 66 3.45 -0.81 14.93
C ILE A 66 3.83 0.66 15.08
N THR A 67 4.67 1.14 14.18
CA THR A 67 5.07 2.55 14.08
C THR A 67 4.45 3.17 12.83
N LYS A 68 4.66 4.47 12.64
CA LYS A 68 4.18 5.18 11.45
C LYS A 68 4.70 4.57 10.14
N LYS A 69 5.90 3.98 10.12
CA LYS A 69 6.57 3.51 8.89
C LYS A 69 7.06 2.07 8.95
N GLY A 70 6.76 1.35 10.02
CA GLY A 70 7.40 0.06 10.28
C GLY A 70 6.65 -0.79 11.27
N LEU A 71 6.99 -2.07 11.25
CA LEU A 71 6.47 -3.12 12.09
C LEU A 71 7.64 -3.84 12.75
N ALA A 72 7.50 -4.21 14.01
CA ALA A 72 8.45 -5.11 14.64
C ALA A 72 7.74 -6.13 15.51
N PHE A 73 8.26 -7.36 15.54
CA PHE A 73 7.86 -8.39 16.47
C PHE A 73 8.98 -8.56 17.47
N ASN A 74 8.77 -8.07 18.69
CA ASN A 74 9.76 -8.17 19.74
C ASN A 74 9.48 -9.40 20.62
N SER A 75 10.57 -10.05 21.01
CA SER A 75 10.56 -11.22 21.89
C SER A 75 11.42 -10.88 23.10
N GLY A 76 10.82 -10.31 24.14
CA GLY A 76 11.42 -10.16 25.48
C GLY A 76 12.62 -9.19 25.61
N GLU A 77 13.71 -9.39 24.88
CA GLU A 77 14.99 -8.71 25.13
C GLU A 77 15.75 -8.48 23.82
N GLY A 78 15.78 -7.23 23.35
CA GLY A 78 16.50 -6.82 22.15
C GLY A 78 15.83 -5.63 21.46
N THR A 79 16.63 -4.75 20.86
CA THR A 79 16.13 -3.72 19.95
C THR A 79 15.53 -4.43 18.75
N ALA A 80 14.21 -4.52 18.69
CA ALA A 80 13.48 -5.02 17.53
C ALA A 80 13.98 -4.26 16.29
N GLU A 81 14.62 -4.94 15.36
CA GLU A 81 14.85 -4.36 14.04
C GLU A 81 13.50 -4.21 13.36
N GLY A 82 12.97 -2.99 13.39
CA GLY A 82 11.71 -2.66 12.74
C GLY A 82 11.85 -2.84 11.22
N GLN A 83 10.97 -3.65 10.64
CA GLN A 83 10.87 -3.82 9.20
C GLN A 83 9.99 -2.72 8.61
N ALA A 84 10.42 -2.16 7.48
CA ALA A 84 9.72 -1.06 6.84
C ALA A 84 8.38 -1.53 6.27
N VAL A 85 7.34 -0.71 6.43
CA VAL A 85 6.07 -0.90 5.73
C VAL A 85 6.26 -0.45 4.28
N LEU A 86 6.01 -1.38 3.36
CA LEU A 86 6.13 -1.19 1.92
C LEU A 86 4.76 -0.93 1.27
N ARG A 87 3.69 -1.50 1.84
CA ARG A 87 2.31 -1.31 1.38
C ARG A 87 1.34 -1.49 2.54
N LEU A 88 0.25 -0.76 2.49
CA LEU A 88 -0.86 -0.89 3.42
C LEU A 88 -2.18 -0.88 2.64
N GLU A 89 -3.02 -1.87 2.91
CA GLU A 89 -4.40 -1.92 2.43
C GLU A 89 -5.34 -1.99 3.65
N ALA A 90 -6.49 -1.34 3.53
CA ALA A 90 -7.52 -1.30 4.56
C ALA A 90 -8.88 -1.56 3.91
N ILE A 91 -9.56 -2.62 4.34
CA ILE A 91 -10.85 -3.03 3.81
C ILE A 91 -11.84 -3.09 4.98
N PRO A 92 -12.95 -2.32 4.95
CA PRO A 92 -14.01 -2.43 5.96
C PRO A 92 -14.59 -3.86 6.01
N ASP A 93 -14.74 -4.42 7.21
CA ASP A 93 -15.32 -5.74 7.50
C ASP A 93 -16.30 -5.65 8.67
N GLY A 94 -17.53 -5.20 8.39
CA GLY A 94 -18.57 -4.99 9.40
C GLY A 94 -18.13 -3.99 10.48
N PRO A 95 -18.08 -4.38 11.77
CA PRO A 95 -17.63 -3.50 12.85
C PRO A 95 -16.09 -3.36 12.94
N ARG A 96 -15.35 -4.05 12.07
CA ARG A 96 -13.88 -4.11 12.06
C ARG A 96 -13.33 -3.60 10.73
N THR A 97 -12.02 -3.42 10.68
CA THR A 97 -11.26 -3.18 9.44
C THR A 97 -10.23 -4.28 9.27
N LEU A 98 -10.23 -4.94 8.11
CA LEU A 98 -9.14 -5.84 7.72
C LEU A 98 -8.00 -5.01 7.15
N TYR A 99 -6.88 -4.96 7.87
CA TYR A 99 -5.64 -4.39 7.38
C TYR A 99 -4.75 -5.49 6.82
N THR A 100 -4.10 -5.18 5.69
CA THR A 100 -3.01 -5.99 5.13
C THR A 100 -1.78 -5.11 4.98
N ILE A 101 -0.73 -5.43 5.73
CA ILE A 101 0.56 -4.75 5.70
C ILE A 101 1.55 -5.63 4.94
N VAL A 102 2.14 -5.11 3.88
CA VAL A 102 3.34 -5.69 3.27
C VAL A 102 4.55 -4.99 3.88
N TYR A 103 5.46 -5.76 4.46
CA TYR A 103 6.63 -5.25 5.19
C TYR A 103 7.88 -6.06 4.87
N GLY A 104 9.05 -5.44 4.97
CA GLY A 104 10.31 -6.11 4.69
C GLY A 104 11.46 -5.15 4.47
N ALA A 105 12.64 -5.71 4.19
CA ALA A 105 13.78 -4.92 3.72
C ALA A 105 13.61 -4.63 2.23
N SER A 106 14.04 -3.45 1.78
CA SER A 106 13.93 -3.01 0.37
C SER A 106 14.67 -3.90 -0.65
N ARG A 107 15.49 -4.85 -0.19
CA ARG A 107 16.21 -5.84 -1.00
C ARG A 107 15.94 -7.30 -0.59
N GLY A 108 15.04 -7.54 0.35
CA GLY A 108 14.75 -8.86 0.91
C GLY A 108 13.36 -9.38 0.55
N ASP A 109 13.01 -10.54 1.10
CA ASP A 109 11.69 -11.15 0.91
C ASP A 109 10.60 -10.33 1.60
N GLU A 110 9.67 -9.81 0.80
CA GLU A 110 8.47 -9.14 1.31
C GLU A 110 7.62 -10.13 2.13
N GLN A 111 7.20 -9.68 3.31
CA GLN A 111 6.30 -10.41 4.20
C GLN A 111 4.94 -9.74 4.23
N VAL A 112 3.90 -10.53 4.50
CA VAL A 112 2.51 -10.04 4.55
C VAL A 112 1.91 -10.35 5.91
N LEU A 113 1.40 -9.33 6.58
CA LEU A 113 0.62 -9.45 7.81
C LEU A 113 -0.80 -8.95 7.56
N SER A 114 -1.77 -9.86 7.67
CA SER A 114 -3.20 -9.52 7.62
C SER A 114 -3.86 -9.68 8.98
N PHE A 115 -4.60 -8.67 9.43
CA PHE A 115 -5.27 -8.68 10.72
C PHE A 115 -6.54 -7.82 10.74
N HIS A 116 -7.49 -8.20 11.57
CA HIS A 116 -8.66 -7.40 11.87
C HIS A 116 -8.35 -6.45 13.01
N TYR A 117 -8.70 -5.18 12.85
CA TYR A 117 -8.71 -4.19 13.91
C TYR A 117 -10.15 -3.88 14.32
N HIS A 118 -10.44 -3.96 15.62
CA HIS A 118 -11.72 -3.56 16.17
C HIS A 118 -11.60 -2.18 16.85
N PRO A 119 -12.18 -1.10 16.31
CA PRO A 119 -11.98 0.26 16.84
C PRO A 119 -12.57 0.46 18.24
N ARG A 120 -13.73 -0.15 18.54
CA ARG A 120 -14.37 -0.03 19.87
C ARG A 120 -13.61 -0.78 20.97
N GLU A 121 -13.20 -2.01 20.71
CA GLU A 121 -12.48 -2.84 21.68
C GLU A 121 -10.98 -2.51 21.74
N GLN A 122 -10.47 -1.79 20.73
CA GLN A 122 -9.05 -1.52 20.54
C GLN A 122 -8.24 -2.82 20.56
N THR A 123 -8.66 -3.78 19.73
CA THR A 123 -8.04 -5.10 19.59
C THR A 123 -7.56 -5.35 18.17
N ILE A 124 -6.47 -6.12 18.06
CA ILE A 124 -5.96 -6.67 16.81
C ILE A 124 -6.08 -8.19 16.86
N THR A 125 -6.53 -8.80 15.77
CA THR A 125 -6.61 -10.26 15.64
C THR A 125 -6.08 -10.69 14.28
N PHE A 126 -5.04 -11.53 14.27
CA PHE A 126 -4.45 -11.98 13.01
C PHE A 126 -5.42 -12.85 12.23
N LYS A 127 -5.47 -12.65 10.90
CA LYS A 127 -6.36 -13.40 10.01
C LYS A 127 -6.08 -14.92 10.08
N THR A 128 -4.83 -15.30 10.28
CA THR A 128 -4.38 -16.69 10.39
C THR A 128 -4.59 -17.29 11.79
N GLN A 129 -4.79 -16.46 12.82
CA GLN A 129 -4.85 -16.88 14.22
C GLN A 129 -5.94 -16.11 14.97
N SER A 130 -7.20 -16.47 14.74
CA SER A 130 -8.36 -15.76 15.30
C SER A 130 -8.49 -15.81 16.83
N ARG A 131 -7.82 -16.78 17.47
CA ARG A 131 -7.81 -16.93 18.94
C ARG A 131 -6.77 -16.04 19.63
N LEU A 132 -5.84 -15.46 18.87
CA LEU A 132 -4.78 -14.61 19.40
C LEU A 132 -5.24 -13.15 19.33
N VAL A 133 -5.71 -12.64 20.48
CA VAL A 133 -6.20 -11.27 20.61
C VAL A 133 -5.09 -10.40 21.18
N TRP A 134 -4.71 -9.39 20.42
CA TRP A 134 -3.72 -8.40 20.80
C TRP A 134 -4.41 -7.14 21.28
N THR A 135 -4.07 -6.69 22.48
CA THR A 135 -4.56 -5.46 23.10
C THR A 135 -3.45 -4.44 23.18
N ARG A 136 -3.80 -3.15 23.20
CA ARG A 136 -2.82 -2.08 23.30
C ARG A 136 -2.12 -2.17 24.67
N LYS A 137 -0.79 -2.16 24.69
CA LYS A 137 0.00 -2.14 25.92
C LYS A 137 -0.29 -0.83 26.66
N THR A 138 -1.00 -0.91 27.77
CA THR A 138 -1.20 0.22 28.67
C THR A 138 0.12 0.52 29.36
N VAL A 139 0.73 1.67 29.04
CA VAL A 139 1.83 2.20 29.86
C VAL A 139 1.16 2.72 31.13
N TYR A 140 1.18 1.93 32.21
CA TYR A 140 0.93 2.48 33.53
C TYR A 140 2.11 3.42 33.84
N SER A 141 1.82 4.71 33.99
CA SER A 141 2.77 5.73 34.46
C SER A 141 2.93 5.64 35.97
#